data_AF-A0A1Q8S1E1-F1
#
_entry.id   AF-A0A1Q8S1E1-F1
#
_cell.length_a   1.000
_cell.length_b   1.000
_cell.length_c   1.000
_cell.angle_alpha   90.00
_cell.angle_beta   90.00
_cell.angle_gamma   90.00
#
_symmetry.space_group_name_H-M   'P 1'
#
loop_
_entity.id
_entity.type
_entity.pdbx_description
1 polymer ?
#
loop_
_entity_poly.entity_id
_entity_poly.type
_entity_poly.pdbx_seq_one_letter_code
_entity_poly.pdbx_strand_id
1 'polypeptide(L)'
;MPNSSCLPTDSSCLCADEKLNKAVGACLAANCTVIESLPIEKGFGQDIWMLPPDNITQILFIFFVDEILYAFVITMTKVSIILFYLRIFREPWFRKACYTILVITLAFGVWHVLQIIFVSWPISYSWTFWDGEHVGTRGNVAVFSFVNSGINIALDICLCFLPVTQLQVTCPGRSNQDSDYCHSITMSWTLRTKIGTSLIFLLGLIV
;
A
#
# COMPACT_ATOMS: atom_id res chain seq x y z
N MET A 1 -20.05 23.49 -2.50
CA MET A 1 -19.10 23.83 -1.43
C MET A 1 -19.90 24.36 -0.26
N PRO A 2 -19.48 24.14 1.00
CA PRO A 2 -20.10 24.88 2.10
C PRO A 2 -19.93 26.38 1.82
N ASN A 3 -20.72 27.18 2.52
CA ASN A 3 -20.87 28.63 2.36
C ASN A 3 -19.54 29.41 2.53
N SER A 4 -18.64 29.36 1.54
CA SER A 4 -17.39 30.10 1.45
C SER A 4 -17.56 31.29 0.53
N SER A 5 -16.98 32.43 0.88
CA SER A 5 -17.08 33.67 0.08
C SER A 5 -16.07 33.73 -1.08
N CYS A 6 -15.21 32.72 -1.19
CA CYS A 6 -14.13 32.63 -2.17
C CYS A 6 -14.58 31.97 -3.49
N LEU A 7 -13.92 32.34 -4.60
CA LEU A 7 -14.06 31.62 -5.86
C LEU A 7 -13.41 30.22 -5.77
N PRO A 8 -13.95 29.20 -6.46
CA PRO A 8 -13.37 27.85 -6.49
C PRO A 8 -11.94 27.77 -7.03
N THR A 9 -11.53 28.76 -7.83
CA THR A 9 -10.21 28.85 -8.44
C THR A 9 -9.18 29.57 -7.57
N ASP A 10 -9.60 30.22 -6.48
CA ASP A 10 -8.73 30.99 -5.60
C ASP A 10 -8.32 30.13 -4.39
N SER A 11 -7.24 29.36 -4.56
CA SER A 11 -6.68 28.51 -3.51
C SER A 11 -6.24 29.30 -2.27
N SER A 12 -5.80 30.53 -2.44
CA SER A 12 -5.31 31.37 -1.34
C SER A 12 -6.47 31.82 -0.46
N CYS A 13 -7.57 32.28 -1.07
CA CYS A 13 -8.79 32.66 -0.36
C CYS A 13 -9.43 31.45 0.33
N LEU A 14 -9.52 30.31 -0.36
CA LEU A 14 -10.11 29.08 0.19
C LEU A 14 -9.37 28.60 1.46
N CYS A 15 -8.03 28.65 1.46
CA CYS A 15 -7.23 28.27 2.63
C CYS A 15 -7.34 29.27 3.80
N ALA A 16 -7.71 30.53 3.53
CA ALA A 16 -7.89 31.57 4.55
C ALA A 16 -9.33 31.64 5.09
N ASP A 17 -10.30 30.98 4.45
CA ASP A 17 -11.71 30.99 4.88
C ASP A 17 -11.90 30.18 6.17
N GLU A 18 -12.15 30.90 7.27
CA GLU A 18 -12.31 30.30 8.60
C GLU A 18 -13.54 29.38 8.70
N LYS A 19 -14.64 29.69 8.01
CA LYS A 19 -15.87 28.87 8.04
C LYS A 19 -15.64 27.56 7.32
N LEU A 20 -14.97 27.62 6.18
CA LEU A 20 -14.59 26.44 5.42
C LEU A 20 -13.62 25.57 6.21
N ASN A 21 -12.56 26.15 6.78
CA ASN A 21 -11.57 25.40 7.57
C ASN A 21 -12.18 24.71 8.80
N LYS A 22 -13.13 25.35 9.49
CA LYS A 22 -13.86 24.73 10.60
C LYS A 22 -14.75 23.57 10.16
N ALA A 23 -15.48 23.73 9.05
CA ALA A 23 -16.32 22.67 8.51
C ALA A 23 -15.51 21.48 8.01
N VAL A 24 -14.37 21.74 7.36
CA VAL A 24 -13.41 20.73 6.92
C VAL A 24 -12.81 20.01 8.13
N GLY A 25 -12.38 20.74 9.17
CA GLY A 25 -11.86 20.14 10.41
C GLY A 25 -12.86 19.19 11.08
N ALA A 26 -14.14 19.57 11.18
CA ALA A 26 -15.18 18.71 11.73
C ALA A 26 -15.44 17.45 10.87
N CYS A 27 -15.38 17.59 9.54
CA CYS A 27 -15.51 16.46 8.61
C CYS A 27 -14.36 15.46 8.78
N LEU A 28 -13.13 15.98 8.87
CA LEU A 28 -11.93 15.16 9.05
C LEU A 28 -11.95 14.45 10.41
N ALA A 29 -12.31 15.14 11.49
CA ALA A 29 -12.43 14.51 12.81
C ALA A 29 -13.50 13.41 12.87
N ALA A 30 -14.55 13.50 12.04
CA ALA A 30 -15.62 12.50 11.98
C ALA A 30 -15.30 11.31 11.07
N ASN A 31 -14.54 11.52 9.98
CA ASN A 31 -14.38 10.54 8.91
C ASN A 31 -12.95 9.99 8.76
N CYS A 32 -11.93 10.68 9.28
CA CYS A 32 -10.54 10.27 9.19
C CYS A 32 -10.04 9.66 10.51
N THR A 33 -8.92 8.96 10.45
CA THR A 33 -8.29 8.41 11.65
C THR A 33 -7.56 9.51 12.44
N VAL A 34 -7.33 9.26 13.73
CA VAL A 34 -6.67 10.24 14.63
C VAL A 34 -5.28 10.64 14.12
N ILE A 35 -4.56 9.72 13.49
CA ILE A 35 -3.20 9.97 12.99
C ILE A 35 -3.22 10.96 11.82
N GLU A 36 -4.26 10.89 10.97
CA GLU A 36 -4.44 11.77 9.82
C GLU A 36 -4.98 13.15 10.21
N SER A 37 -5.78 13.25 11.28
CA SER A 37 -6.36 14.54 11.70
C SER A 37 -5.33 15.47 12.37
N LEU A 38 -4.39 14.91 13.14
CA LEU A 38 -3.37 15.66 13.88
C LEU A 38 -2.44 16.56 13.03
N PRO A 39 -1.89 16.11 11.88
CA PRO A 39 -1.04 16.98 11.07
C PRO A 39 -1.84 18.12 10.44
N ILE A 40 -3.11 17.89 10.12
CA ILE A 40 -3.99 18.90 9.52
C ILE A 40 -4.24 20.04 10.51
N GLU A 41 -4.50 19.73 11.78
CA GLU A 41 -4.60 20.75 12.84
C GLU A 41 -3.33 21.58 13.00
N LYS A 42 -2.17 21.03 12.64
CA LYS A 42 -0.87 21.71 12.70
C LYS A 42 -0.56 22.55 11.46
N GLY A 43 -1.43 22.56 10.46
CA GLY A 43 -1.28 23.32 9.21
C GLY A 43 -0.82 22.48 8.02
N PHE A 44 -0.92 21.14 8.09
CA PHE A 44 -0.63 20.30 6.93
C PHE A 44 -1.55 20.66 5.76
N GLY A 45 -0.94 20.92 4.58
CA GLY A 45 -1.63 21.39 3.38
C GLY A 45 -1.47 22.88 3.09
N GLN A 46 -0.91 23.67 4.01
CA GLN A 46 -0.51 25.05 3.76
C GLN A 46 0.96 25.13 3.29
N ASP A 47 1.35 26.26 2.69
CA ASP A 47 2.74 26.49 2.31
C ASP A 47 3.65 26.48 3.54
N ILE A 48 4.80 25.80 3.43
CA ILE A 48 5.74 25.61 4.55
C ILE A 48 6.19 26.94 5.20
N TRP A 49 6.25 28.01 4.41
CA TRP A 49 6.63 29.35 4.86
C TRP A 49 5.62 30.01 5.80
N MET A 50 4.38 29.53 5.83
CA MET A 50 3.31 30.07 6.67
C MET A 50 3.22 29.37 8.03
N LEU A 51 3.92 28.25 8.21
CA LEU A 51 3.88 27.47 9.44
C LEU A 51 4.99 27.87 10.42
N PRO A 52 4.72 27.83 11.73
CA PRO A 52 5.79 27.94 12.72
C PRO A 52 6.72 26.71 12.64
N PRO A 53 8.05 26.89 12.83
CA PRO A 53 9.06 25.82 12.84
C PRO A 53 8.69 24.55 13.61
N ASP A 54 8.11 24.72 14.80
CA ASP A 54 7.74 23.60 15.68
C ASP A 54 6.63 22.74 15.10
N ASN A 55 5.68 23.33 14.35
CA ASN A 55 4.63 22.55 13.70
C ASN A 55 5.19 21.71 12.56
N ILE A 56 6.19 22.22 11.83
CA ILE A 56 6.81 21.50 10.70
C ILE A 56 7.49 20.23 11.20
N THR A 57 8.33 20.34 12.25
CA THR A 57 8.98 19.16 12.86
C THR A 57 7.96 18.13 13.35
N GLN A 58 6.89 18.59 14.00
CA GLN A 58 5.84 17.70 14.51
C GLN A 58 5.05 17.01 13.39
N ILE A 59 4.73 17.71 12.31
CA ILE A 59 4.06 17.14 11.14
C ILE A 59 4.94 16.05 10.51
N LEU A 60 6.23 16.34 10.29
CA LEU A 60 7.18 15.37 9.73
C LEU A 60 7.38 14.15 10.63
N PHE A 61 7.36 14.35 11.96
CA PHE A 61 7.41 13.26 12.92
C PHE A 61 6.15 12.39 12.84
N ILE A 62 4.96 12.98 12.70
CA ILE A 62 3.72 12.22 12.51
C ILE A 62 3.78 11.40 11.21
N PHE A 63 4.25 11.98 10.10
CA PHE A 63 4.45 11.24 8.85
C PHE A 63 5.40 10.07 9.00
N PHE A 64 6.48 10.24 9.77
CA PHE A 64 7.41 9.16 10.03
C PHE A 64 6.75 7.98 10.77
N VAL A 65 5.88 8.25 11.75
CA VAL A 65 5.13 7.20 12.46
C VAL A 65 4.06 6.57 11.56
N ASP A 66 3.38 7.39 10.76
CA ASP A 66 2.34 6.95 9.82
C ASP A 66 2.89 5.94 8.80
N GLU A 67 4.05 6.21 8.21
CA GLU A 67 4.71 5.30 7.27
C GLU A 67 5.02 3.91 7.88
N ILE A 68 5.44 3.87 9.16
CA ILE A 68 5.69 2.61 9.87
C ILE A 68 4.38 1.83 10.07
N LEU A 69 3.31 2.53 10.48
CA LEU A 69 2.00 1.91 10.68
C LEU A 69 1.42 1.43 9.35
N TYR A 70 1.56 2.20 8.28
CA TYR A 70 1.17 1.83 6.94
C TYR A 70 1.89 0.56 6.47
N ALA A 71 3.21 0.45 6.68
CA ALA A 71 3.97 -0.76 6.38
C ALA A 71 3.44 -2.00 7.14
N PHE A 72 3.06 -1.82 8.41
CA PHE A 72 2.46 -2.89 9.22
C PHE A 72 1.06 -3.29 8.71
N VAL A 73 0.20 -2.32 8.40
CA VAL A 73 -1.17 -2.56 7.92
C VAL A 73 -1.16 -3.32 6.59
N ILE A 74 -0.31 -2.91 5.65
CA ILE A 74 -0.19 -3.59 4.34
C ILE A 74 0.23 -5.04 4.51
N THR A 75 1.27 -5.27 5.31
CA THR A 75 1.83 -6.61 5.48
C THR A 75 0.84 -7.54 6.18
N MET A 76 0.18 -7.05 7.23
CA MET A 76 -0.87 -7.81 7.93
C MET A 76 -2.08 -8.11 7.04
N THR A 77 -2.49 -7.17 6.18
CA THR A 77 -3.59 -7.37 5.23
C THR A 77 -3.27 -8.52 4.27
N LYS A 78 -2.09 -8.51 3.66
CA LYS A 78 -1.64 -9.57 2.75
C LYS A 78 -1.52 -10.92 3.46
N VAL A 79 -0.97 -10.95 4.68
CA VAL A 79 -0.89 -12.17 5.51
C VAL A 79 -2.28 -12.74 5.80
N SER A 80 -3.26 -11.90 6.16
CA SER A 80 -4.64 -12.32 6.40
C SER A 80 -5.27 -13.00 5.18
N ILE A 81 -5.09 -12.40 4.00
CA ILE A 81 -5.58 -12.96 2.72
C ILE A 81 -4.94 -14.33 2.45
N ILE A 82 -3.62 -14.46 2.65
CA ILE A 82 -2.91 -15.71 2.41
C ILE A 82 -3.36 -16.81 3.39
N LEU A 83 -3.56 -16.47 4.66
CA LEU A 83 -4.10 -17.40 5.65
C LEU A 83 -5.52 -17.85 5.29
N PHE A 84 -6.34 -16.93 4.78
CA PHE A 84 -7.66 -17.27 4.24
C PHE A 84 -7.56 -18.23 3.04
N TYR A 85 -6.62 -18.01 2.12
CA TYR A 85 -6.37 -18.91 0.97
C TYR A 85 -5.91 -20.30 1.41
N LEU A 86 -5.04 -20.39 2.42
CA LEU A 86 -4.60 -21.65 3.00
C LEU A 86 -5.73 -22.42 3.70
N ARG A 87 -6.73 -21.71 4.23
CA ARG A 87 -7.91 -22.32 4.87
C ARG A 87 -8.90 -22.87 3.87
N ILE A 88 -9.12 -22.18 2.75
CA ILE A 88 -10.14 -22.56 1.76
C ILE A 88 -9.67 -23.63 0.78
N PHE A 89 -8.44 -23.52 0.24
CA PHE A 89 -7.94 -24.46 -0.77
C PHE A 89 -7.05 -25.53 -0.13
N ARG A 90 -7.35 -26.80 -0.43
CA ARG A 90 -6.62 -27.97 0.10
C ARG A 90 -5.61 -28.58 -0.88
N GLU A 91 -5.45 -28.00 -2.07
CA GLU A 91 -4.54 -28.53 -3.11
C GLU A 91 -3.05 -28.36 -2.71
N PRO A 92 -2.20 -29.41 -2.80
CA PRO A 92 -0.87 -29.39 -2.21
C PRO A 92 0.12 -28.44 -2.89
N TRP A 93 0.07 -28.27 -4.22
CA TRP A 93 0.93 -27.30 -4.90
C TRP A 93 0.50 -25.85 -4.58
N PHE A 94 -0.81 -25.61 -4.50
CA PHE A 94 -1.37 -24.30 -4.15
C PHE A 94 -0.95 -23.89 -2.74
N ARG A 95 -0.99 -24.83 -1.78
CA ARG A 95 -0.52 -24.59 -0.42
C ARG A 95 0.97 -24.26 -0.36
N LYS A 96 1.81 -24.97 -1.14
CA LYS A 96 3.24 -24.64 -1.24
C LYS A 96 3.44 -23.22 -1.77
N ALA A 97 2.74 -22.83 -2.83
CA ALA A 97 2.80 -21.48 -3.38
C ALA A 97 2.37 -20.41 -2.36
N CYS A 98 1.27 -20.64 -1.63
CA CYS A 98 0.82 -19.73 -0.57
C CYS A 98 1.86 -19.58 0.56
N TYR A 99 2.49 -20.67 1.02
CA TYR A 99 3.55 -20.59 2.02
C TYR A 99 4.79 -19.84 1.51
N THR A 100 5.16 -20.03 0.24
CA THR A 100 6.25 -19.27 -0.38
C THR A 100 5.95 -17.77 -0.40
N ILE A 101 4.74 -17.37 -0.86
CA ILE A 101 4.32 -15.96 -0.91
C ILE A 101 4.21 -15.36 0.50
N LEU A 102 3.79 -16.15 1.50
CA LEU A 102 3.74 -15.74 2.90
C LEU A 102 5.14 -15.34 3.41
N VAL A 103 6.14 -16.19 3.20
CA VAL A 103 7.51 -15.93 3.62
C VAL A 103 8.07 -14.68 2.93
N ILE A 104 7.84 -14.54 1.62
CA ILE A 104 8.26 -13.36 0.85
C ILE A 104 7.61 -12.08 1.40
N THR A 105 6.30 -12.12 1.67
CA THR A 105 5.55 -10.98 2.19
C THR A 105 6.05 -10.55 3.57
N LEU A 106 6.32 -11.50 4.46
CA LEU A 106 6.88 -11.20 5.79
C LEU A 106 8.29 -10.63 5.70
N ALA A 107 9.16 -11.21 4.86
CA ALA A 107 10.52 -10.71 4.66
C ALA A 107 10.52 -9.28 4.10
N PHE A 108 9.66 -9.00 3.11
CA PHE A 108 9.48 -7.67 2.56
C PHE A 108 8.93 -6.68 3.60
N GLY A 109 8.00 -7.12 4.46
CA GLY A 109 7.48 -6.28 5.55
C GLY A 109 8.56 -5.86 6.55
N VAL A 110 9.39 -6.80 6.98
CA VAL A 110 10.53 -6.51 7.87
C VAL A 110 11.53 -5.58 7.18
N TRP A 111 11.85 -5.86 5.92
CA TRP A 111 12.72 -4.98 5.11
C TRP A 111 12.18 -3.56 5.03
N HIS A 112 10.89 -3.38 4.76
CA HIS A 112 10.27 -2.07 4.61
C HIS A 112 10.36 -1.24 5.90
N VAL A 113 10.09 -1.86 7.06
CA VAL A 113 10.22 -1.18 8.36
C VAL A 113 11.67 -0.77 8.63
N LEU A 114 12.63 -1.67 8.38
CA LEU A 114 14.05 -1.36 8.54
C LEU A 114 14.49 -0.22 7.60
N GLN A 115 14.02 -0.24 6.35
CA GLN A 115 14.30 0.81 5.38
C GLN A 115 13.77 2.18 5.85
N ILE A 116 12.55 2.25 6.40
CA ILE A 116 11.99 3.50 6.93
C ILE A 116 12.87 4.04 8.07
N ILE A 117 13.29 3.17 8.98
CA ILE A 117 14.13 3.54 10.13
C ILE A 117 15.53 4.01 9.68
N PHE A 118 16.14 3.32 8.73
CA PHE A 118 17.52 3.55 8.29
C PHE A 118 17.63 4.43 7.03
N VAL A 119 16.54 5.08 6.60
CA VAL A 119 16.56 5.99 5.43
C VAL A 119 17.46 7.20 5.67
N SER A 120 17.63 7.60 6.93
CA SER A 120 18.44 8.72 7.34
C SER A 120 19.39 8.32 8.47
N TRP A 121 20.56 8.96 8.47
CA TRP A 121 21.55 8.82 9.53
C TRP A 121 21.95 10.22 10.01
N PRO A 122 21.67 10.58 11.29
CA PRO A 122 20.92 9.85 12.32
C PRO A 122 19.40 9.78 12.05
N ILE A 123 18.68 8.87 12.72
CA ILE A 123 17.22 8.69 12.54
C ILE A 123 16.41 9.98 12.77
N SER A 124 16.86 10.84 13.70
CA SER A 124 16.22 12.11 13.99
C SER A 124 16.25 13.09 12.82
N TYR A 125 17.19 12.90 11.90
CA TYR A 125 17.28 13.67 10.67
C TYR A 125 16.08 13.46 9.75
N SER A 126 15.27 12.41 9.95
CA SER A 126 14.01 12.22 9.20
C SER A 126 13.01 13.37 9.39
N TRP A 127 12.92 13.96 10.58
CA TRP A 127 11.97 15.04 10.89
C TRP A 127 12.63 16.40 11.13
N THR A 128 13.96 16.47 11.26
CA THR A 128 14.69 17.75 11.40
C THR A 128 15.34 18.26 10.11
N PHE A 129 15.40 17.49 9.03
CA PHE A 129 16.08 17.89 7.78
C PHE A 129 15.63 19.21 7.14
N TRP A 130 14.41 19.68 7.46
CA TRP A 130 13.81 20.83 6.81
C TRP A 130 14.46 22.15 7.22
N ASP A 131 15.09 22.20 8.41
CA ASP A 131 15.67 23.43 8.97
C ASP A 131 17.05 23.77 8.39
N GLY A 132 17.75 22.79 7.81
CA GLY A 132 19.09 22.95 7.26
C GLY A 132 20.20 23.20 8.30
N GLU A 133 19.87 23.21 9.59
CA GLU A 133 20.81 23.41 10.71
C GLU A 133 21.39 22.07 11.17
N HIS A 134 20.60 21.01 11.11
CA HIS A 134 21.04 19.67 11.47
C HIS A 134 21.86 19.04 10.35
N VAL A 135 23.01 18.45 10.70
CA VAL A 135 23.84 17.69 9.77
C VAL A 135 23.44 16.22 9.77
N GLY A 136 23.17 15.68 8.58
CA GLY A 136 22.83 14.28 8.39
C GLY A 136 22.81 13.89 6.92
N THR A 137 22.83 12.59 6.66
CA THR A 137 22.66 12.03 5.32
C THR A 137 21.30 11.38 5.21
N ARG A 138 20.65 11.55 4.05
CA ARG A 138 19.34 10.98 3.75
C ARG A 138 19.38 10.30 2.38
N GLY A 139 18.82 9.12 2.31
CA GLY A 139 18.59 8.42 1.04
C GLY A 139 17.52 9.09 0.17
N ASN A 140 17.44 8.71 -1.10
CA ASN A 140 16.43 9.24 -2.00
C ASN A 140 15.06 8.60 -1.70
N VAL A 141 14.27 9.29 -0.87
CA VAL A 141 12.95 8.82 -0.42
C VAL A 141 12.02 8.52 -1.60
N ALA A 142 12.04 9.36 -2.65
CA ALA A 142 11.18 9.15 -3.81
C ALA A 142 11.49 7.82 -4.52
N VAL A 143 12.76 7.54 -4.79
CA VAL A 143 13.17 6.27 -5.42
C VAL A 143 12.75 5.08 -4.57
N PHE A 144 13.00 5.15 -3.26
CA PHE A 144 12.61 4.12 -2.32
C PHE A 144 11.09 3.89 -2.27
N SER A 145 10.29 4.95 -2.27
CA SER A 145 8.82 4.87 -2.31
C SER A 145 8.32 4.26 -3.62
N PHE A 146 8.92 4.60 -4.76
CA PHE A 146 8.56 4.00 -6.05
C PHE A 146 8.87 2.50 -6.09
N VAL A 147 10.04 2.09 -5.60
CA VAL A 147 10.43 0.68 -5.52
C VAL A 147 9.46 -0.09 -4.61
N ASN A 148 9.16 0.43 -3.43
CA ASN A 148 8.25 -0.21 -2.49
C ASN A 148 6.83 -0.31 -3.04
N SER A 149 6.36 0.71 -3.75
CA SER A 149 5.06 0.69 -4.42
C SER A 149 5.02 -0.37 -5.51
N GLY A 150 6.07 -0.45 -6.34
CA GLY A 150 6.17 -1.46 -7.39
C GLY A 150 6.14 -2.89 -6.85
N ILE A 151 6.91 -3.18 -5.79
CA ILE A 151 6.93 -4.51 -5.17
C ILE A 151 5.57 -4.84 -4.53
N ASN A 152 4.93 -3.88 -3.84
CA ASN A 152 3.61 -4.10 -3.25
C ASN A 152 2.55 -4.46 -4.29
N ILE A 153 2.52 -3.72 -5.41
CA ILE A 153 1.62 -3.98 -6.53
C ILE A 153 1.90 -5.36 -7.13
N ALA A 154 3.16 -5.72 -7.34
CA ALA A 154 3.52 -7.03 -7.85
C ALA A 154 3.01 -8.17 -6.94
N LEU A 155 3.16 -8.03 -5.62
CA LEU A 155 2.63 -8.98 -4.64
C LEU A 155 1.10 -9.07 -4.69
N ASP A 156 0.39 -7.94 -4.83
CA ASP A 156 -1.07 -7.94 -4.99
C ASP A 156 -1.52 -8.64 -6.27
N ILE A 157 -0.83 -8.39 -7.38
CA ILE A 157 -1.09 -9.07 -8.64
C ILE A 157 -0.89 -10.57 -8.49
N CYS A 158 0.21 -11.02 -7.87
CA CYS A 158 0.44 -12.44 -7.60
C CYS A 158 -0.67 -13.06 -6.75
N LEU A 159 -1.14 -12.35 -5.71
CA LEU A 159 -2.23 -12.81 -4.86
C LEU A 159 -3.57 -12.89 -5.61
N CYS A 160 -3.86 -11.92 -6.48
CA CYS A 160 -5.08 -11.90 -7.30
C CYS A 160 -5.11 -13.02 -8.34
N PHE A 161 -3.98 -13.36 -8.97
CA PHE A 161 -3.94 -14.42 -9.97
C PHE A 161 -4.01 -15.83 -9.36
N LEU A 162 -3.48 -16.01 -8.15
CA LEU A 162 -3.43 -17.31 -7.48
C LEU A 162 -4.80 -18.03 -7.41
N PRO A 163 -5.91 -17.42 -6.91
CA PRO A 163 -7.21 -18.07 -6.82
C PRO A 163 -7.89 -18.27 -8.19
N VAL A 164 -7.60 -17.44 -9.19
CA VAL A 164 -8.18 -17.59 -10.55
C VAL A 164 -7.73 -18.91 -11.18
N THR A 165 -6.53 -19.39 -10.86
CA THR A 165 -6.05 -20.71 -11.32
C THR A 165 -6.85 -21.90 -10.78
N GLN A 166 -7.64 -21.69 -9.72
CA GLN A 166 -8.49 -22.70 -9.07
C GLN A 166 -9.94 -22.62 -9.55
N LEU A 167 -10.39 -21.45 -10.04
CA LEU A 167 -11.75 -21.19 -10.51
C LEU A 167 -12.02 -21.68 -11.94
N GLN A 168 -11.20 -22.59 -12.46
CA GLN A 168 -11.52 -23.27 -13.71
C GLN A 168 -12.82 -24.06 -13.52
N VAL A 169 -13.88 -23.53 -14.14
CA VAL A 169 -15.27 -24.00 -14.16
C VAL A 169 -15.32 -25.53 -14.20
N THR A 170 -15.58 -26.14 -13.05
CA THR A 170 -16.07 -27.52 -13.02
C THR A 170 -17.56 -27.42 -13.32
N CYS A 171 -17.96 -27.59 -14.59
CA CYS A 171 -19.36 -27.73 -14.95
C CYS A 171 -19.95 -28.91 -14.14
N PRO A 172 -21.02 -28.72 -13.35
CA PRO A 172 -21.69 -29.83 -12.71
C PRO A 172 -22.33 -30.68 -13.80
N GLY A 173 -21.81 -31.88 -14.02
CA GLY A 173 -22.42 -32.86 -14.91
C GLY A 173 -23.76 -33.30 -14.33
N ARG A 174 -24.87 -32.69 -14.80
CA ARG A 174 -26.20 -33.28 -14.72
C ARG A 174 -26.44 -34.04 -16.03
N SER A 175 -26.91 -35.27 -15.90
CA SER A 175 -27.16 -36.21 -16.99
C SER A 175 -27.95 -35.61 -18.16
N ASN A 176 -27.42 -35.82 -19.37
CA ASN A 176 -28.04 -35.77 -20.70
C ASN A 176 -28.37 -34.40 -21.33
N GLN A 177 -27.76 -34.19 -22.51
CA GLN A 177 -28.27 -33.45 -23.67
C GLN A 177 -28.24 -31.90 -23.66
N ASP A 178 -27.10 -31.26 -23.35
CA ASP A 178 -26.83 -29.87 -23.79
C ASP A 178 -25.31 -29.64 -23.90
N SER A 179 -24.71 -30.00 -25.03
CA SER A 179 -23.24 -30.06 -25.22
C SER A 179 -22.67 -29.00 -26.17
N ASP A 180 -23.40 -27.93 -26.52
CA ASP A 180 -22.94 -27.01 -27.59
C ASP A 180 -22.69 -25.55 -27.17
N TYR A 181 -22.83 -25.18 -25.89
CA TYR A 181 -22.55 -23.81 -25.41
C TYR A 181 -21.44 -23.69 -24.35
N CYS A 182 -20.67 -24.75 -24.10
CA CYS A 182 -19.47 -24.64 -23.28
C CYS A 182 -18.26 -24.43 -24.20
N HIS A 183 -18.09 -23.21 -24.73
CA HIS A 183 -16.86 -22.84 -25.42
C HIS A 183 -15.70 -22.98 -24.44
N SER A 184 -14.95 -24.06 -24.64
CA SER A 184 -13.88 -24.54 -23.80
C SER A 184 -12.72 -23.54 -23.84
N ILE A 185 -12.61 -22.67 -22.83
CA ILE A 185 -11.30 -22.14 -22.43
C ILE A 185 -10.68 -23.21 -21.53
N THR A 186 -10.33 -24.34 -22.14
CA THR A 186 -9.39 -25.27 -21.53
C THR A 186 -8.02 -24.59 -21.60
N MET A 187 -7.64 -23.85 -20.54
CA MET A 187 -6.24 -23.56 -20.30
C MET A 187 -5.55 -24.90 -20.01
N SER A 188 -5.04 -25.49 -21.08
CA SER A 188 -4.36 -26.77 -21.12
C SER A 188 -3.29 -26.86 -20.02
N TRP A 189 -3.13 -28.05 -19.44
CA TRP A 189 -2.13 -28.40 -18.43
C TRP A 189 -0.70 -27.92 -18.77
N THR A 190 -0.40 -27.72 -20.04
CA THR A 190 0.86 -27.16 -20.54
C THR A 190 1.10 -25.70 -20.12
N LEU A 191 0.04 -24.90 -19.95
CA LEU A 191 0.14 -23.51 -19.51
C LEU A 191 0.37 -23.40 -18.00
N ARG A 192 -0.20 -24.32 -17.20
CA ARG A 192 0.04 -24.44 -15.74
C ARG A 192 1.51 -24.75 -15.44
N THR A 193 2.13 -25.63 -16.22
CA THR A 193 3.58 -25.90 -16.14
C THR A 193 4.42 -24.75 -16.65
N LYS A 194 4.01 -24.02 -17.70
CA LYS A 194 4.76 -22.87 -18.25
C LYS A 194 4.74 -21.64 -17.34
N ILE A 195 3.64 -21.40 -16.62
CA ILE A 195 3.56 -20.32 -15.62
C ILE A 195 4.32 -20.71 -14.35
N GLY A 196 4.22 -21.97 -13.91
CA GLY A 196 5.02 -22.48 -12.79
C GLY A 196 6.52 -22.37 -13.03
N THR A 197 7.00 -22.72 -14.23
CA THR A 197 8.41 -22.55 -14.59
C THR A 197 8.78 -21.09 -14.87
N SER A 198 7.92 -20.28 -15.50
CA SER A 198 8.19 -18.83 -15.68
C SER A 198 8.28 -18.07 -14.36
N LEU A 199 7.48 -18.41 -13.35
CA LEU A 199 7.55 -17.76 -12.04
C LEU A 199 8.86 -18.11 -11.30
N ILE A 200 9.34 -19.34 -11.47
CA ILE A 200 10.66 -19.79 -10.96
C ILE A 200 11.79 -19.06 -11.69
N PHE A 201 11.69 -18.90 -13.02
CA PHE A 201 12.67 -18.15 -13.81
C PHE A 201 12.66 -16.64 -13.48
N LEU A 202 11.51 -16.05 -13.18
CA LEU A 202 11.40 -14.64 -12.77
C LEU A 202 11.95 -14.42 -11.35
N LEU A 203 11.71 -15.35 -10.42
CA LEU A 203 12.32 -15.30 -9.08
C LEU A 203 13.85 -15.53 -9.14
N GLY A 204 14.33 -16.32 -10.11
CA GLY A 204 15.76 -16.52 -10.36
C GLY A 204 16.46 -15.37 -11.10
N LEU A 205 15.72 -14.37 -11.62
CA LEU A 205 16.26 -13.19 -12.31
C LEU A 205 16.39 -11.97 -11.38
N ILE A 206 15.88 -12.08 -10.15
CA ILE A 206 15.90 -11.04 -9.10
C ILE A 206 17.02 -11.31 -8.05
N VAL A 207 17.73 -12.44 -8.18
CA VAL A 207 18.98 -12.75 -7.44
C VAL A 207 20.15 -12.58 -8.39
#